data_AF-A0A0S8C7W3-F1
#
_entry.id   AF-A0A0S8C7W3-F1
#
_cell.length_a   1.000
_cell.length_b   1.000
_cell.length_c   1.000
_cell.angle_alpha   90.00
_cell.angle_beta   90.00
_cell.angle_gamma   90.00
#
_symmetry.space_group_name_H-M   'P 1'
#
loop_
_entity.id
_entity.type
_entity.pdbx_description
1 polymer ?
#
loop_
_entity_poly.entity_id
_entity_poly.type
_entity_poly.pdbx_seq_one_letter_code
_entity_poly.pdbx_strand_id
1 'polypeptide(L)'
;MTNKKTKGTSEEVDSCCKKMEVPSEDEVEALNAMRAIKERVRDLKTRLSEISSSNRDVGKSEALALEQKMEKLKAEWNEWEGKRKKAAKERMILLGHEE
;
A
#
# COMPACT_ATOMS: atom_id res chain seq x y z
N MET A 1 52.02 37.53 0.77
CA MET A 1 52.76 36.28 1.06
C MET A 1 52.84 36.09 2.56
N THR A 2 51.99 35.25 3.16
CA THR A 2 52.25 34.57 4.43
C THR A 2 51.27 33.42 4.58
N ASN A 3 51.84 32.22 4.74
CA ASN A 3 51.19 30.92 4.91
C ASN A 3 50.78 30.64 6.36
N LYS A 4 50.00 29.56 6.50
CA LYS A 4 49.66 28.71 7.67
C LYS A 4 48.27 29.03 8.24
N LYS A 5 47.36 28.06 8.36
CA LYS A 5 47.56 26.77 9.04
C LYS A 5 46.51 25.74 8.62
N THR A 6 46.96 24.54 8.25
CA THR A 6 46.20 23.28 8.16
C THR A 6 45.99 22.65 9.54
N LYS A 7 44.82 22.02 9.77
CA LYS A 7 44.50 20.89 10.69
C LYS A 7 42.99 20.93 10.95
N GLY A 8 42.19 19.86 10.91
CA GLY A 8 42.35 18.43 10.66
C GLY A 8 40.90 17.90 10.58
N THR A 9 40.56 17.11 9.55
CA THR A 9 40.29 15.67 9.67
C THR A 9 39.19 15.26 10.64
N SER A 10 38.17 14.65 10.04
CA SER A 10 37.48 13.46 10.52
C SER A 10 36.29 13.67 11.45
N GLU A 11 35.14 13.91 10.84
CA GLU A 11 33.97 13.12 11.20
C GLU A 11 33.49 12.45 9.91
N GLU A 12 34.04 11.26 9.66
CA GLU A 12 33.41 10.28 8.79
C GLU A 12 32.01 10.07 9.37
N VAL A 13 31.01 10.71 8.75
CA VAL A 13 29.62 10.33 8.94
C VAL A 13 29.50 8.90 8.46
N ASP A 14 29.62 8.01 9.43
CA ASP A 14 29.47 6.57 9.32
C ASP A 14 28.31 6.30 8.37
N SER A 15 28.66 5.86 7.17
CA SER A 15 27.72 5.48 6.13
C SER A 15 27.09 4.14 6.50
N CYS A 16 26.47 4.07 7.69
CA CYS A 16 25.57 3.02 8.12
C CYS A 16 24.13 3.29 7.65
N CYS A 17 23.95 4.18 6.68
CA CYS A 17 22.75 4.18 5.85
C CYS A 17 22.84 2.99 4.89
N LYS A 18 22.61 1.78 5.41
CA LYS A 18 22.22 0.63 4.59
C LYS A 18 21.11 1.14 3.67
N LYS A 19 21.34 1.07 2.37
CA LYS A 19 20.37 1.47 1.34
C LYS A 19 19.18 0.51 1.41
N MET A 20 18.32 0.68 2.40
CA MET A 20 17.09 -0.07 2.54
C MET A 20 16.07 0.57 1.61
N GLU A 21 15.47 -0.22 0.73
CA GLU A 21 14.44 0.28 -0.17
C GLU A 21 13.22 0.74 0.63
N VAL A 22 12.77 1.95 0.33
CA VAL A 22 11.58 2.55 0.92
C VAL A 22 10.60 2.83 -0.23
N PRO A 23 9.41 2.22 -0.27
CA PRO A 23 8.84 1.22 0.67
C PRO A 23 9.51 -0.16 0.62
N SER A 24 9.30 -1.01 1.63
CA SER A 24 9.75 -2.40 1.60
C SER A 24 9.04 -3.22 0.51
N GLU A 25 9.62 -4.36 0.13
CA GLU A 25 9.01 -5.28 -0.85
C GLU A 25 7.60 -5.71 -0.43
N ASP A 26 7.41 -6.03 0.86
CA ASP A 26 6.11 -6.40 1.43
C ASP A 26 5.08 -5.25 1.38
N GLU A 27 5.53 -4.01 1.61
CA GLU A 27 4.67 -2.82 1.45
C GLU A 27 4.27 -2.65 -0.03
N VAL A 28 5.19 -2.86 -0.97
CA VAL A 28 4.93 -2.78 -2.41
C VAL A 28 3.95 -3.87 -2.85
N GLU A 29 4.11 -5.11 -2.38
CA GLU A 29 3.18 -6.21 -2.64
C GLU A 29 1.78 -5.85 -2.16
N ALA A 30 1.65 -5.42 -0.90
CA ALA A 30 0.35 -5.04 -0.34
C ALA A 30 -0.29 -3.88 -1.10
N LEU A 31 0.48 -2.85 -1.47
CA LEU A 31 -0.01 -1.73 -2.27
C LEU A 31 -0.48 -2.18 -3.67
N ASN A 32 0.22 -3.11 -4.31
CA ASN A 32 -0.17 -3.64 -5.61
C ASN A 32 -1.46 -4.46 -5.52
N ALA A 33 -1.59 -5.31 -4.51
CA ALA A 33 -2.81 -6.06 -4.25
C ALA A 33 -4.02 -5.13 -3.97
N MET A 34 -3.81 -4.10 -3.16
CA MET A 34 -4.83 -3.08 -2.88
C MET A 34 -5.25 -2.33 -4.15
N ARG A 35 -4.32 -1.97 -5.03
CA ARG A 35 -4.64 -1.37 -6.34
C ARG A 35 -5.52 -2.30 -7.18
N ALA A 36 -5.17 -3.59 -7.26
CA ALA A 36 -5.95 -4.57 -8.00
C ALA A 36 -7.37 -4.74 -7.43
N ILE A 37 -7.52 -4.75 -6.10
CA ILE A 37 -8.84 -4.78 -5.44
C ILE A 37 -9.65 -3.53 -5.81
N LYS A 38 -9.02 -2.35 -5.81
CA LYS A 38 -9.69 -1.09 -6.15
C LYS A 38 -10.24 -1.09 -7.57
N GLU A 39 -9.48 -1.61 -8.53
CA GLU A 39 -9.96 -1.76 -9.91
C GLU A 39 -11.14 -2.73 -9.99
N ARG A 40 -11.07 -3.90 -9.33
CA ARG A 40 -12.21 -4.83 -9.26
C ARG A 40 -13.45 -4.19 -8.65
N VAL A 41 -13.30 -3.41 -7.58
CA VAL A 41 -14.43 -2.70 -6.96
C VAL A 41 -15.04 -1.67 -7.93
N ARG A 42 -14.21 -0.96 -8.70
CA ARG A 42 -14.68 -0.03 -9.74
C ARG A 42 -15.51 -0.76 -10.79
N ASP A 43 -15.01 -1.87 -11.32
CA ASP A 43 -15.74 -2.68 -12.31
C ASP A 43 -17.08 -3.17 -11.78
N LEU A 44 -17.12 -3.67 -10.54
CA LEU A 44 -18.36 -4.13 -9.91
C LEU A 44 -19.35 -2.96 -9.71
N LYS A 45 -18.87 -1.77 -9.34
CA LYS A 45 -19.73 -0.57 -9.20
C LYS A 45 -20.31 -0.14 -10.53
N THR A 46 -19.51 -0.15 -11.60
CA THR A 46 -19.98 0.14 -12.96
C THR A 46 -21.09 -0.82 -13.36
N ARG A 47 -20.88 -2.13 -13.20
CA ARG A 47 -21.91 -3.15 -13.49
C ARG A 47 -23.18 -2.97 -12.67
N LEU A 48 -23.04 -2.66 -11.38
CA LEU A 48 -24.20 -2.42 -10.51
C LEU A 48 -25.01 -1.20 -10.97
N SER A 49 -24.33 -0.15 -11.45
CA SER A 49 -24.97 1.04 -12.02
C SER A 49 -25.69 0.77 -13.34
N GLU A 50 -25.15 -0.12 -14.18
CA GLU A 50 -25.80 -0.56 -15.42
C GLU A 50 -27.07 -1.36 -15.13
N ILE A 51 -26.99 -2.30 -14.17
CA ILE A 51 -28.11 -3.13 -13.74
C ILE A 51 -29.24 -2.27 -13.15
N SER A 52 -28.91 -1.34 -12.26
CA SER A 52 -29.90 -0.46 -11.62
C SER A 52 -30.63 0.43 -12.63
N SER A 53 -29.95 0.81 -13.71
CA SER A 53 -30.55 1.59 -14.81
C SER A 53 -31.48 0.76 -15.71
N SER A 54 -31.34 -0.58 -15.71
CA SER A 54 -32.07 -1.47 -16.63
C SER A 54 -33.47 -1.91 -16.15
N ASN A 55 -33.83 -1.62 -14.88
CA ASN A 55 -35.15 -1.86 -14.25
C ASN A 55 -35.78 -3.26 -14.49
N ARG A 56 -34.95 -4.28 -14.70
CA ARG A 56 -35.36 -5.67 -14.92
C ARG A 56 -35.32 -6.45 -13.61
N ASP A 57 -36.33 -7.28 -13.35
CA ASP A 57 -36.40 -8.11 -12.14
C ASP A 57 -35.22 -9.10 -12.03
N VAL A 58 -34.66 -9.51 -13.18
CA VAL A 58 -33.40 -10.28 -13.29
C VAL A 58 -32.21 -9.55 -12.65
N GLY A 59 -32.22 -8.22 -12.68
CA GLY A 59 -31.16 -7.39 -12.11
C GLY A 59 -31.05 -7.46 -10.59
N LYS A 60 -32.11 -7.85 -9.87
CA LYS A 60 -32.07 -7.95 -8.40
C LYS A 60 -31.17 -9.08 -7.92
N SER A 61 -31.24 -10.26 -8.55
CA SER A 61 -30.39 -11.40 -8.18
C SER A 61 -28.92 -11.14 -8.52
N GLU A 62 -28.67 -10.54 -9.68
CA GLU A 62 -27.31 -10.16 -10.08
C GLU A 62 -26.73 -9.06 -9.17
N ALA A 63 -27.53 -8.05 -8.80
CA ALA A 63 -27.12 -7.01 -7.86
C ALA A 63 -26.70 -7.59 -6.50
N LEU A 64 -27.49 -8.50 -5.93
CA LEU A 64 -27.14 -9.18 -4.67
C LEU A 64 -25.83 -9.98 -4.79
N ALA A 65 -25.59 -10.65 -5.92
CA ALA A 65 -24.34 -11.36 -6.16
C ALA A 65 -23.14 -10.41 -6.29
N LEU A 66 -23.32 -9.22 -6.89
CA LEU A 66 -22.27 -8.20 -6.97
C LEU A 66 -21.97 -7.59 -5.60
N GLU A 67 -22.98 -7.35 -4.77
CA GLU A 67 -22.81 -6.87 -3.39
C GLU A 67 -22.02 -7.87 -2.54
N GLN A 68 -22.32 -9.16 -2.62
CA GLN A 68 -21.55 -10.19 -1.94
C GLN A 68 -20.07 -10.23 -2.39
N LYS A 69 -19.80 -10.00 -3.68
CA LYS A 69 -18.43 -9.88 -4.20
C LYS A 69 -17.74 -8.64 -3.64
N MET A 70 -18.44 -7.51 -3.51
CA MET A 70 -17.89 -6.31 -2.89
C MET A 70 -17.53 -6.51 -1.42
N GLU A 71 -18.37 -7.21 -0.64
CA GLU A 71 -18.06 -7.50 0.76
C GLU A 71 -16.83 -8.42 0.90
N LYS A 72 -16.66 -9.39 0.01
CA LYS A 72 -15.43 -10.19 -0.04
C LYS A 72 -14.20 -9.34 -0.34
N LEU A 73 -14.27 -8.48 -1.36
CA LEU A 73 -13.17 -7.57 -1.71
C LEU A 73 -12.84 -6.58 -0.57
N LYS A 74 -13.84 -6.19 0.23
CA LYS A 74 -13.65 -5.34 1.41
C LYS A 74 -12.92 -6.10 2.53
N ALA A 75 -13.24 -7.38 2.74
CA ALA A 75 -12.50 -8.23 3.66
C ALA A 75 -11.03 -8.41 3.20
N GLU A 76 -10.82 -8.71 1.92
CA GLU A 76 -9.48 -8.79 1.32
C GLU A 76 -8.71 -7.47 1.48
N TRP A 77 -9.36 -6.33 1.23
CA TRP A 77 -8.75 -5.01 1.42
C TRP A 77 -8.27 -4.79 2.85
N ASN A 78 -9.08 -5.15 3.84
CA ASN A 78 -8.72 -5.00 5.25
C ASN A 78 -7.53 -5.88 5.63
N GLU A 79 -7.45 -7.10 5.07
CA GLU A 79 -6.29 -7.98 5.27
C GLU A 79 -5.01 -7.35 4.69
N TRP A 80 -5.05 -6.88 3.45
CA TRP A 80 -3.90 -6.22 2.81
C TRP A 80 -3.49 -4.93 3.49
N GLU A 81 -4.45 -4.13 3.97
CA GLU A 81 -4.16 -2.94 4.76
C GLU A 81 -3.48 -3.31 6.09
N GLY A 82 -3.87 -4.42 6.72
CA GLY A 82 -3.19 -4.98 7.88
C GLY A 82 -1.75 -5.38 7.56
N LYS A 83 -1.53 -6.13 6.47
CA LYS A 83 -0.18 -6.52 6.00
C LYS A 83 0.69 -5.31 5.71
N ARG A 84 0.17 -4.31 4.98
CA ARG A 84 0.86 -3.05 4.68
C ARG A 84 1.29 -2.32 5.95
N LYS A 85 0.40 -2.20 6.94
CA LYS A 85 0.71 -1.55 8.23
C LYS A 85 1.77 -2.32 9.01
N LYS A 86 1.71 -3.65 9.02
CA LYS A 86 2.72 -4.49 9.67
C LYS A 86 4.09 -4.32 9.02
N ALA A 87 4.16 -4.40 7.70
CA ALA A 87 5.40 -4.21 6.93
C ALA A 87 5.97 -2.79 7.13
N ALA A 88 5.12 -1.76 7.14
CA ALA A 88 5.53 -0.39 7.45
C ALA A 88 6.10 -0.27 8.88
N LYS A 89 5.46 -0.90 9.88
CA LYS A 89 5.95 -0.92 11.26
C LYS A 89 7.31 -1.63 11.37
N GLU A 90 7.44 -2.80 10.77
CA GLU A 90 8.69 -3.56 10.76
C GLU A 90 9.83 -2.74 10.12
N ARG A 91 9.55 -2.03 9.02
CA ARG A 91 10.49 -1.08 8.43
C ARG A 91 10.87 0.03 9.41
N MET A 92 9.92 0.63 10.12
CA MET A 92 10.22 1.68 11.10
C MET A 92 11.11 1.17 12.25
N ILE A 93 10.86 -0.04 12.75
CA ILE A 93 11.72 -0.68 13.78
C ILE A 93 13.13 -0.92 13.22
N LEU A 94 13.24 -1.45 12.00
CA LEU A 94 14.54 -1.72 11.37
C LEU A 94 15.36 -0.45 11.11
N LEU A 95 14.68 0.68 10.84
CA LEU A 95 15.31 1.99 10.68
C LEU A 95 15.61 2.69 12.01
N GLY A 96 15.23 2.08 13.15
CA GLY A 96 15.41 2.66 14.49
C GLY A 96 14.49 3.85 14.78
N HIS A 97 13.36 3.94 14.07
CA HIS A 97 12.35 4.98 14.26
C HIS A 97 11.24 4.59 15.24
N GLU A 98 11.11 3.30 15.55
CA GLU A 98 10.14 2.73 16.49
C GLU A 98 10.76 1.56 17.28
N GLU A 99 10.16 1.20 18.42
CA GLU A 99 10.50 0.02 19.25
C GLU A 99 9.34 -1.00 19.27
#